data_AF-A0A151LPK8-F1
#
_entry.id   AF-A0A151LPK8-F1
#
_cell.length_a   1.000
_cell.length_b   1.000
_cell.length_c   1.000
_cell.angle_alpha   90.00
_cell.angle_beta   90.00
_cell.angle_gamma   90.00
#
_symmetry.space_group_name_H-M   'P 1'
#
loop_
_entity.id
_entity.type
_entity.pdbx_description
1 polymer ?
#
loop_
_entity_poly.entity_id
_entity_poly.type
_entity_poly.pdbx_seq_one_letter_code
_entity_poly.pdbx_strand_id
1 'polypeptide(L)'
;MFRFYQLIIGILLIFYFLEKYNITFCKDCADPHNCKHDCYVLEDNKQLCLCNDNEGGIDCKEKWNVCEKDCNIYGMNESCSMALCKTGKCVPTNDKPYYKCECGDFFKGKNCEIENNPCSFPETNPCLNGTCIFIIKLNRIICKCNNGWTQKNMQSATILSWGNEKVEVPPPCD
;
A
#
# COMPACT_ATOMS: atom_id res chain seq x y z
N MET A 1 -39.99 -54.09 20.29
CA MET A 1 -40.07 -53.61 18.89
C MET A 1 -39.89 -52.09 18.76
N PHE A 2 -40.66 -51.27 19.49
CA PHE A 2 -40.60 -49.79 19.41
C PHE A 2 -39.23 -49.14 19.74
N ARG A 3 -38.52 -49.63 20.77
CA ARG A 3 -37.20 -49.09 21.16
C ARG A 3 -36.09 -49.33 20.12
N PHE A 4 -36.16 -50.44 19.39
CA PHE A 4 -35.21 -50.74 18.31
C PHE A 4 -35.40 -49.79 17.12
N TYR A 5 -36.65 -49.45 16.81
CA TYR A 5 -36.97 -48.54 15.71
C TYR A 5 -36.50 -47.10 15.98
N GLN A 6 -36.64 -46.63 17.23
CA GLN A 6 -36.10 -45.32 17.64
C GLN A 6 -34.56 -45.26 17.58
N LEU A 7 -33.87 -46.34 17.94
CA LEU A 7 -32.41 -46.45 17.80
C LEU A 7 -31.97 -46.38 16.33
N ILE A 8 -32.67 -47.06 15.44
CA ILE A 8 -32.37 -47.05 13.99
C ILE A 8 -32.60 -45.65 13.41
N ILE A 9 -33.71 -44.99 13.76
CA ILE A 9 -33.99 -43.60 13.32
C ILE A 9 -32.90 -42.65 13.84
N GLY A 10 -32.49 -42.78 15.10
CA GLY A 10 -31.42 -41.96 15.67
C GLY A 10 -30.09 -42.12 14.95
N ILE A 11 -29.70 -43.36 14.62
CA ILE A 11 -28.48 -43.67 13.86
C ILE A 11 -28.56 -43.10 12.44
N LEU A 12 -29.69 -43.27 11.75
CA LEU A 12 -29.89 -42.72 10.40
C LEU A 12 -29.84 -41.19 10.39
N LEU A 13 -30.38 -40.53 11.42
CA LEU A 13 -30.28 -39.07 11.55
C LEU A 13 -28.83 -38.62 11.80
N ILE A 14 -28.07 -39.33 12.64
CA ILE A 14 -26.65 -39.01 12.87
C ILE A 14 -25.84 -39.17 11.57
N PHE A 15 -26.04 -40.25 10.81
CA PHE A 15 -25.40 -40.41 9.49
C PHE A 15 -25.82 -39.33 8.50
N TYR A 16 -27.11 -38.96 8.46
CA TYR A 16 -27.60 -37.82 7.66
C TYR A 16 -26.94 -36.50 8.06
N PHE A 17 -26.72 -36.26 9.36
CA PHE A 17 -26.00 -35.08 9.84
C PHE A 17 -24.51 -35.14 9.51
N LEU A 18 -23.85 -36.30 9.59
CA LEU A 18 -22.44 -36.46 9.23
C LEU A 18 -22.20 -36.31 7.72
N GLU A 19 -23.13 -36.74 6.86
CA GLU A 19 -23.04 -36.51 5.41
C GLU A 19 -23.33 -35.06 5.01
N LYS A 20 -24.19 -34.37 5.77
CA LYS A 20 -24.61 -32.99 5.46
C LYS A 20 -23.63 -31.94 6.00
N TYR A 21 -22.88 -32.28 7.04
CA TYR A 21 -21.80 -31.49 7.59
C TYR A 21 -20.47 -32.17 7.26
N ASN A 22 -19.83 -31.75 6.19
CA ASN A 22 -18.41 -32.05 5.95
C ASN A 22 -17.59 -31.37 7.06
N ILE A 23 -17.47 -32.05 8.21
CA ILE A 23 -16.55 -31.68 9.27
C ILE A 23 -15.17 -32.06 8.76
N THR A 24 -14.55 -31.15 8.03
CA THR A 24 -13.16 -31.30 7.61
C THR A 24 -12.30 -31.26 8.87
N PHE A 25 -11.79 -32.43 9.28
CA PHE A 25 -10.85 -32.52 10.39
C PHE A 25 -9.47 -32.10 9.88
N CYS A 26 -9.10 -30.84 10.08
CA CYS A 26 -7.69 -30.44 9.99
C CYS A 26 -6.95 -31.16 11.13
N LYS A 27 -6.08 -32.11 10.76
CA LYS A 27 -5.18 -32.78 11.71
C LYS A 27 -3.83 -32.09 11.67
N ASP A 28 -3.20 -31.94 12.82
CA ASP A 28 -1.82 -31.47 12.87
C ASP A 28 -0.92 -32.43 12.09
N CYS A 29 0.09 -31.89 11.41
CA CYS A 29 1.09 -32.69 10.71
C CYS A 29 1.89 -33.57 11.68
N ALA A 30 2.27 -34.77 11.23
CA ALA A 30 3.27 -35.56 11.96
C ALA A 30 4.66 -34.96 11.77
N ASP A 31 5.44 -34.90 12.85
CA ASP A 31 6.84 -34.49 12.77
C ASP A 31 7.72 -35.58 12.13
N PRO A 32 8.71 -35.20 11.30
CA PRO A 32 9.11 -33.83 10.95
C PRO A 32 8.33 -33.24 9.76
N HIS A 33 8.05 -31.93 9.81
CA HIS A 33 7.47 -31.16 8.69
C HIS A 33 8.30 -29.91 8.33
N ASN A 34 8.02 -29.31 7.16
CA ASN A 34 8.78 -28.16 6.64
C ASN A 34 8.22 -26.78 7.02
N CYS A 35 6.98 -26.69 7.50
CA CYS A 35 6.37 -25.42 7.91
C CYS A 35 7.17 -24.77 9.05
N LYS A 36 7.33 -23.44 9.01
CA LYS A 36 7.95 -22.67 10.09
C LYS A 36 7.07 -22.58 11.35
N HIS A 37 5.74 -22.51 11.16
CA HIS A 37 4.73 -22.44 12.23
C HIS A 37 3.75 -23.62 12.07
N ASP A 38 2.45 -23.36 12.27
CA ASP A 38 1.41 -24.38 12.29
C ASP A 38 1.30 -25.12 10.94
N CYS A 39 1.15 -26.43 11.01
CA CYS A 39 1.02 -27.34 9.87
C CYS A 39 -0.20 -28.23 10.03
N TYR A 40 -1.05 -28.26 9.00
CA TYR A 40 -2.23 -29.11 8.96
C TYR A 40 -2.25 -30.03 7.73
N VAL A 41 -2.78 -31.23 7.90
CA VAL A 41 -3.01 -32.19 6.81
C VAL A 41 -4.48 -32.18 6.42
N LEU A 42 -4.74 -32.00 5.13
CA LEU A 42 -6.07 -32.06 4.51
C LEU A 42 -6.41 -33.49 4.03
N GLU A 43 -7.66 -33.72 3.63
CA GLU A 43 -8.21 -35.05 3.27
C GLU A 43 -7.42 -35.78 2.16
N ASP A 44 -6.67 -35.06 1.32
CA ASP A 44 -5.81 -35.60 0.24
C ASP A 44 -4.34 -35.77 0.63
N ASN A 45 -4.00 -35.77 1.93
CA ASN A 45 -2.62 -35.76 2.43
C ASN A 45 -1.80 -34.51 1.98
N LYS A 46 -2.50 -33.43 1.60
CA LYS A 46 -1.89 -32.12 1.30
C LYS A 46 -1.56 -31.43 2.61
N GLN A 47 -0.36 -30.87 2.71
CA GLN A 47 0.08 -30.07 3.86
C GLN A 47 -0.24 -28.59 3.62
N LEU A 48 -0.82 -27.96 4.63
CA LEU A 48 -1.11 -26.54 4.68
C LEU A 48 -0.29 -25.93 5.82
N CYS A 49 0.61 -25.01 5.49
CA CYS A 49 1.29 -24.19 6.49
C CYS A 49 0.49 -22.90 6.72
N LEU A 50 0.15 -22.58 7.98
CA LEU A 50 -0.42 -21.28 8.33
C LEU A 50 0.70 -20.33 8.73
N CYS A 51 0.84 -19.24 7.98
CA CYS A 51 1.88 -18.25 8.22
C CYS A 51 1.38 -17.19 9.20
N ASN A 52 2.30 -16.69 10.03
CA ASN A 52 2.05 -15.49 10.82
C ASN A 52 2.04 -14.24 9.92
N ASP A 53 1.58 -13.10 10.46
CA ASP A 53 1.63 -11.83 9.74
C ASP A 53 3.06 -11.51 9.25
N ASN A 54 3.17 -10.90 8.06
CA ASN A 54 4.43 -10.57 7.39
C ASN A 54 5.29 -11.78 6.98
N GLU A 55 4.69 -12.97 6.87
CA GLU A 55 5.38 -14.19 6.43
C GLU A 55 4.63 -14.89 5.30
N GLY A 56 5.38 -15.45 4.38
CA GLY A 56 4.84 -16.05 3.17
C GLY A 56 5.69 -17.19 2.62
N GLY A 57 5.36 -17.60 1.40
CA GLY A 57 5.87 -18.82 0.79
C GLY A 57 5.14 -20.06 1.31
N ILE A 58 5.37 -21.19 0.64
CA ILE A 58 4.70 -22.46 0.96
C ILE A 58 5.00 -22.95 2.38
N ASP A 59 6.18 -22.62 2.91
CA ASP A 59 6.67 -23.05 4.23
C ASP A 59 6.66 -21.93 5.29
N CYS A 60 6.16 -20.73 4.97
CA CYS A 60 6.20 -19.54 5.84
C CYS A 60 7.61 -19.06 6.21
N LYS A 61 8.61 -19.36 5.37
CA LYS A 61 10.02 -18.96 5.59
C LYS A 61 10.39 -17.65 4.89
N GLU A 62 9.55 -17.17 3.98
CA GLU A 62 9.74 -15.90 3.28
C GLU A 62 9.11 -14.75 4.06
N LYS A 63 9.60 -13.53 3.85
CA LYS A 63 8.96 -12.30 4.35
C LYS A 63 8.13 -11.66 3.24
N TRP A 64 7.05 -11.01 3.61
CA TRP A 64 6.25 -10.26 2.65
C TRP A 64 7.06 -9.09 2.09
N ASN A 65 6.93 -8.88 0.79
CA ASN A 65 7.35 -7.67 0.12
C ASN A 65 6.10 -6.95 -0.41
N VAL A 66 5.51 -6.15 0.47
CA VAL A 66 4.34 -5.31 0.17
C VAL A 66 4.64 -4.30 -0.93
N CYS A 67 5.89 -3.88 -1.10
CA CYS A 67 6.26 -2.93 -2.17
C CYS A 67 6.32 -3.57 -3.56
N GLU A 68 6.35 -4.89 -3.67
CA GLU A 68 6.51 -5.61 -4.94
C GLU A 68 5.30 -6.46 -5.32
N LYS A 69 4.91 -7.42 -4.46
CA LYS A 69 3.93 -8.46 -4.82
C LYS A 69 2.87 -8.73 -3.76
N ASP A 70 3.15 -8.42 -2.49
CA ASP A 70 2.28 -8.78 -1.37
C ASP A 70 1.37 -7.61 -0.92
N CYS A 71 1.04 -6.68 -1.83
CA CYS A 71 0.22 -5.50 -1.49
C CYS A 71 -1.29 -5.76 -1.43
N ASN A 72 -1.76 -6.92 -1.91
CA ASN A 72 -3.19 -7.26 -1.95
C ASN A 72 -4.07 -6.21 -2.66
N ILE A 73 -3.56 -5.63 -3.74
CA ILE A 73 -4.27 -4.65 -4.55
C ILE A 73 -4.62 -5.29 -5.90
N TYR A 74 -5.91 -5.40 -6.20
CA TYR A 74 -6.42 -6.05 -7.42
C TYR A 74 -6.96 -5.03 -8.43
N GLY A 75 -6.91 -5.40 -9.72
CA GLY A 75 -7.51 -4.59 -10.80
C GLY A 75 -6.70 -3.37 -11.22
N MET A 76 -5.40 -3.31 -10.90
CA MET A 76 -4.49 -2.23 -11.26
C MET A 76 -3.46 -2.69 -12.29
N ASN A 77 -3.04 -1.78 -13.16
CA ASN A 77 -1.95 -2.01 -14.14
C ASN A 77 -0.60 -1.44 -13.66
N GLU A 78 -0.54 -0.91 -12.43
CA GLU A 78 0.65 -0.30 -11.84
C GLU A 78 1.30 -1.24 -10.81
N SER A 79 2.58 -1.01 -10.50
CA SER A 79 3.27 -1.79 -9.47
C SER A 79 2.77 -1.46 -8.06
N CYS A 80 2.93 -2.39 -7.11
CA CYS A 80 2.59 -2.14 -5.70
C CYS A 80 3.25 -0.87 -5.16
N SER A 81 4.54 -0.65 -5.47
CA SER A 81 5.27 0.55 -5.05
C SER A 81 4.61 1.85 -5.52
N MET A 82 4.18 1.92 -6.77
CA MET A 82 3.50 3.10 -7.34
C MET A 82 2.10 3.28 -6.76
N ALA A 83 1.35 2.19 -6.60
CA ALA A 83 0.01 2.21 -6.05
C ALA A 83 0.00 2.69 -4.59
N LEU A 84 0.99 2.26 -3.80
CA LEU A 84 1.12 2.59 -2.38
C LEU A 84 1.77 3.94 -2.12
N CYS A 85 2.82 4.30 -2.85
CA CYS A 85 3.65 5.47 -2.57
C CYS A 85 3.64 6.54 -3.64
N LYS A 86 2.76 6.45 -4.66
CA LYS A 86 2.73 7.37 -5.80
C LYS A 86 4.11 7.51 -6.44
N THR A 87 4.72 8.69 -6.37
CA THR A 87 6.06 8.96 -6.90
C THR A 87 7.17 8.77 -5.86
N GLY A 88 6.82 8.45 -4.61
CA GLY A 88 7.75 8.19 -3.52
C GLY A 88 8.34 6.78 -3.59
N LYS A 89 9.43 6.59 -2.84
CA LYS A 89 10.07 5.27 -2.73
C LYS A 89 9.34 4.42 -1.69
N CYS A 90 8.85 3.26 -2.11
CA CYS A 90 8.29 2.27 -1.19
C CYS A 90 9.40 1.50 -0.50
N VAL A 91 9.31 1.37 0.82
CA VAL A 91 10.26 0.59 1.64
C VAL A 91 9.47 -0.41 2.48
N PRO A 92 9.70 -1.73 2.34
CA PRO A 92 9.04 -2.73 3.18
C PRO A 92 9.50 -2.59 4.64
N THR A 93 8.60 -2.88 5.58
CA THR A 93 8.88 -2.78 7.02
C THR A 93 8.32 -4.00 7.75
N ASN A 94 8.77 -4.22 8.99
CA ASN A 94 8.35 -5.37 9.78
C ASN A 94 7.05 -5.16 10.57
N ASP A 95 6.55 -3.92 10.61
CA ASP A 95 5.40 -3.52 11.42
C ASP A 95 4.25 -3.10 10.51
N LYS A 96 2.99 -3.33 10.92
CA LYS A 96 1.80 -2.90 10.16
C LYS A 96 1.90 -1.40 9.83
N PRO A 97 1.72 -1.00 8.56
CA PRO A 97 1.13 -1.75 7.44
C PRO A 97 2.12 -2.55 6.57
N TYR A 98 3.33 -2.84 7.07
CA TYR A 98 4.43 -3.58 6.42
C TYR A 98 5.11 -2.84 5.27
N TYR A 99 4.88 -1.54 5.18
CA TYR A 99 5.61 -0.63 4.31
C TYR A 99 5.60 0.78 4.88
N LYS A 100 6.54 1.60 4.39
CA LYS A 100 6.53 3.05 4.53
C LYS A 100 6.89 3.68 3.18
N CYS A 101 6.46 4.92 2.97
CA CYS A 101 6.85 5.70 1.81
C CYS A 101 7.89 6.75 2.21
N GLU A 102 9.01 6.77 1.50
CA GLU A 102 9.99 7.86 1.57
C GLU A 102 9.66 8.84 0.45
N CYS A 103 8.97 9.92 0.80
CA CYS A 103 8.56 10.93 -0.15
C CYS A 103 9.76 11.77 -0.60
N GLY A 104 9.81 12.10 -1.89
CA GLY A 104 10.73 13.11 -2.40
C GLY A 104 10.34 14.51 -1.92
N ASP A 105 11.21 15.49 -2.15
CA ASP A 105 11.11 16.82 -1.54
C ASP A 105 9.80 17.57 -1.87
N PHE A 106 9.16 17.26 -3.00
CA PHE A 106 7.94 17.93 -3.47
C PHE A 106 6.63 17.26 -3.04
N PHE A 107 6.68 16.20 -2.23
CA PHE A 107 5.50 15.47 -1.78
C PHE A 107 5.59 15.11 -0.30
N LYS A 108 4.43 14.94 0.35
CA LYS A 108 4.30 14.51 1.74
C LYS A 108 3.04 13.66 1.93
N GLY A 109 2.81 13.25 3.18
CA GLY A 109 1.73 12.35 3.54
C GLY A 109 2.25 10.93 3.73
N LYS A 110 1.38 10.03 4.20
CA LYS A 110 1.78 8.64 4.52
C LYS A 110 2.15 7.86 3.25
N ASN A 111 1.51 8.21 2.14
CA ASN A 111 1.59 7.56 0.83
C ASN A 111 2.10 8.53 -0.26
N CYS A 112 2.74 9.64 0.15
CA CYS A 112 3.21 10.71 -0.74
C CYS A 112 2.11 11.29 -1.64
N GLU A 113 0.89 11.35 -1.11
CA GLU A 113 -0.33 11.75 -1.82
C GLU A 113 -0.58 13.26 -1.81
N ILE A 114 0.16 14.01 -0.99
CA ILE A 114 -0.03 15.46 -0.81
C ILE A 114 1.14 16.18 -1.48
N GLU A 115 0.84 17.07 -2.43
CA GLU A 115 1.85 17.97 -2.97
C GLU A 115 2.41 18.90 -1.87
N ASN A 116 3.72 19.03 -1.84
CA ASN A 116 4.45 19.85 -0.90
C ASN A 116 5.56 20.58 -1.64
N ASN A 117 5.18 21.55 -2.46
CA ASN A 117 6.07 22.34 -3.28
C ASN A 117 5.89 23.85 -2.98
N PRO A 118 6.72 24.72 -3.56
CA PRO A 118 6.63 26.17 -3.29
C PRO A 118 5.28 26.83 -3.61
N CYS A 119 4.46 26.22 -4.48
CA CYS A 119 3.12 26.72 -4.80
C CYS A 119 2.02 26.14 -3.90
N SER A 120 2.34 25.17 -3.02
CA SER A 120 1.34 24.49 -2.17
C SER A 120 0.80 25.35 -1.03
N PHE A 121 1.44 26.50 -0.74
CA PHE A 121 1.11 27.35 0.40
C PHE A 121 0.74 28.76 -0.07
N PRO A 122 -0.56 29.16 -0.01
CA PRO A 122 -1.00 30.47 -0.47
C PRO A 122 -0.34 31.65 0.26
N GLU A 123 -0.10 31.51 1.57
CA GLU A 123 0.52 32.50 2.45
C GLU A 123 1.96 32.87 2.01
N THR A 124 2.65 31.94 1.36
CA THR A 124 4.05 32.10 0.90
C THR A 124 4.14 32.02 -0.62
N ASN A 125 3.08 32.40 -1.33
CA ASN A 125 3.03 32.35 -2.79
C ASN A 125 4.10 33.27 -3.41
N PRO A 126 5.09 32.72 -4.15
CA PRO A 126 6.17 33.51 -4.73
C PRO A 126 5.72 34.44 -5.87
N CYS A 127 4.51 34.26 -6.41
CA CYS A 127 3.99 35.05 -7.51
C CYS A 127 3.25 36.33 -7.09
N LEU A 128 3.08 36.57 -5.78
CA LEU A 128 2.30 37.70 -5.23
C LEU A 128 0.91 37.80 -5.86
N ASN A 129 0.70 38.78 -6.75
CA ASN A 129 -0.56 39.00 -7.46
C ASN A 129 -0.75 38.07 -8.68
N GLY A 130 -0.33 36.82 -8.54
CA GLY A 130 -0.40 35.82 -9.60
C GLY A 130 -0.66 34.42 -9.06
N THR A 131 -1.20 33.58 -9.93
CA THR A 131 -1.34 32.14 -9.68
C THR A 131 0.01 31.46 -9.84
N CYS A 132 0.44 30.74 -8.81
CA CYS A 132 1.67 29.95 -8.82
C CYS A 132 1.43 28.59 -9.46
N ILE A 133 2.28 28.22 -10.42
CA ILE A 133 2.26 26.92 -11.08
C ILE A 133 3.65 26.32 -10.99
N PHE A 134 3.80 25.19 -10.31
CA PHE A 134 5.08 24.49 -10.17
C PHE A 134 5.22 23.39 -11.22
N ILE A 135 6.33 23.40 -11.96
CA ILE A 135 6.67 22.40 -12.96
C ILE A 135 7.78 21.50 -12.40
N ILE A 136 7.39 20.40 -11.77
CA ILE A 136 8.29 19.45 -11.08
C ILE A 136 9.46 19.02 -11.98
N LYS A 137 9.21 18.64 -13.25
CA LYS A 137 10.25 18.13 -14.15
C LYS A 137 11.35 19.14 -14.48
N LEU A 138 11.09 20.43 -14.27
CA LEU A 138 12.03 21.52 -14.55
C LEU A 138 12.52 22.18 -13.26
N ASN A 139 12.00 21.77 -12.09
CA ASN A 139 12.16 22.49 -10.84
C ASN A 139 11.94 24.01 -11.03
N ARG A 140 10.85 24.39 -11.69
CA ARG A 140 10.60 25.79 -12.05
C ARG A 140 9.19 26.23 -11.73
N ILE A 141 9.04 27.49 -11.31
CA ILE A 141 7.75 28.14 -11.12
C ILE A 141 7.37 28.98 -12.34
N ILE A 142 6.09 28.99 -12.67
CA ILE A 142 5.47 29.91 -13.60
C ILE A 142 4.45 30.74 -12.82
N CYS A 143 4.52 32.06 -12.98
CA CYS A 143 3.55 32.98 -12.41
C CYS A 143 2.58 33.44 -13.48
N LYS A 144 1.31 33.04 -13.35
CA LYS A 144 0.24 33.57 -14.18
C LYS A 144 -0.35 34.79 -13.47
N CYS A 145 0.04 35.99 -13.90
CA CYS A 145 -0.41 37.22 -13.26
C CYS A 145 -1.92 37.41 -13.38
N ASN A 146 -2.52 37.93 -12.31
CA ASN A 146 -3.92 38.34 -12.29
C ASN A 146 -4.12 39.60 -13.13
N ASN A 147 -5.37 39.91 -13.49
CA ASN A 147 -5.68 41.09 -14.31
C ASN A 147 -5.13 42.38 -13.68
N GLY A 148 -4.42 43.17 -14.48
CA GLY A 148 -3.79 44.43 -14.03
C GLY A 148 -2.35 44.29 -13.49
N TRP A 149 -1.79 43.08 -13.42
CA TRP A 149 -0.44 42.81 -12.91
C TRP A 149 0.47 42.21 -13.99
N THR A 150 1.79 42.47 -13.92
CA THR A 150 2.75 41.99 -14.92
C THR A 150 4.06 41.53 -14.30
N GLN A 151 4.80 40.67 -14.99
CA GLN A 151 6.19 40.37 -14.62
C GLN A 151 7.11 41.40 -15.27
N LYS A 152 7.98 42.04 -14.49
CA LYS A 152 8.98 42.97 -15.02
C LYS A 152 10.09 42.17 -15.72
N ASN A 153 10.21 42.35 -17.03
CA ASN A 153 11.18 41.64 -17.89
C ASN A 153 12.67 41.89 -17.53
N MET A 154 12.98 42.91 -16.73
CA MET A 154 14.36 43.27 -16.35
C MET A 154 14.85 42.58 -15.06
N GLN A 155 13.98 41.83 -14.38
CA GLN A 155 14.37 41.11 -13.18
C GLN A 155 14.78 39.68 -13.52
N SER A 156 15.90 39.23 -12.95
CA SER A 156 16.38 37.86 -13.10
C SER A 156 15.58 36.90 -12.21
N ALA A 157 15.48 35.64 -12.65
CA ALA A 157 14.96 34.57 -11.81
C ALA A 157 15.85 34.36 -10.58
N THR A 158 15.23 33.96 -9.48
CA THR A 158 15.89 33.62 -8.21
C THR A 158 15.83 32.12 -7.97
N ILE A 159 16.72 31.59 -7.14
CA ILE A 159 16.70 30.18 -6.73
C ILE A 159 16.13 30.07 -5.31
N LEU A 160 15.09 29.26 -5.16
CA LEU A 160 14.51 28.85 -3.88
C LEU A 160 15.01 27.44 -3.54
N SER A 161 15.55 27.27 -2.34
CA SER A 161 15.87 25.94 -1.81
C SER A 161 14.61 25.29 -1.23
N TRP A 162 14.36 24.03 -1.60
CA TRP A 162 13.22 23.26 -1.12
C TRP A 162 13.65 21.83 -0.80
N GLY A 163 13.86 21.52 0.47
CA GLY A 163 14.53 20.28 0.86
C GLY A 163 15.95 20.26 0.30
N ASN A 164 16.28 19.24 -0.49
CA ASN A 164 17.55 19.10 -1.20
C ASN A 164 17.49 19.66 -2.63
N GLU A 165 16.30 20.05 -3.10
CA GLU A 165 16.10 20.57 -4.45
C GLU A 165 16.31 22.09 -4.52
N LYS A 166 16.61 22.56 -5.73
CA LYS A 166 16.71 23.98 -6.08
C LYS A 166 15.66 24.31 -7.13
N VAL A 167 14.79 25.25 -6.81
CA VAL A 167 13.67 25.66 -7.65
C VAL A 167 13.91 27.05 -8.23
N GLU A 168 13.84 27.18 -9.55
CA GLU A 168 13.88 28.47 -10.24
C GLU A 168 12.55 29.21 -10.08
N VAL A 169 12.60 30.43 -9.55
CA VAL A 169 11.46 31.29 -9.28
C VAL A 169 11.56 32.54 -10.15
N PRO A 170 10.58 32.82 -11.01
CA PRO A 170 10.60 34.01 -11.84
C PRO A 170 10.26 35.25 -10.99
N PRO A 171 10.47 36.47 -11.53
CA PRO A 171 10.03 37.69 -10.87
C PRO A 171 8.54 37.65 -10.52
N PRO A 172 8.12 38.18 -9.36
CA PRO A 172 6.70 38.19 -8.97
C PRO A 172 5.87 39.11 -9.87
N CYS A 173 4.55 38.98 -9.79
CA CYS A 173 3.60 39.85 -10.48
C CYS A 173 3.43 41.17 -9.70
N ASP A 174 3.89 42.27 -10.30
CA ASP A 174 3.90 43.64 -9.78
C ASP A 174 3.39 44.66 -10.82
#